data_AF-A0A519HH42-F1
#
_entry.id   AF-A0A519HH42-F1
#
_cell.length_a   1.000
_cell.length_b   1.000
_cell.length_c   1.000
_cell.angle_alpha   90.00
_cell.angle_beta   90.00
_cell.angle_gamma   90.00
#
_symmetry.space_group_name_H-M   'P 1'
#
loop_
_entity.id
_entity.type
_entity.pdbx_description
1 polymer ?
#
loop_
_entity_poly.entity_id
_entity_poly.type
_entity_poly.pdbx_seq_one_letter_code
_entity_poly.pdbx_strand_id
1 'polypeptide(L)' 'MIAGVVVEQWKQAVFERHLREAGYTFTSHAAPVPNCNTLKVQATDIEALGQVVKAAQAECHKQGAPA' A
#
# COMPACT_ATOMS: atom_id res chain seq x y z
N MET A 1 16.04 0.75 3.23
CA MET A 1 15.76 0.62 1.78
C MET A 1 14.41 1.27 1.49
N ILE A 2 14.15 1.70 0.25
CA ILE A 2 12.84 2.24 -0.14
C ILE A 2 12.16 1.22 -1.04
N ALA A 3 10.95 0.80 -0.68
CA ALA A 3 10.10 -0.07 -1.49
C ALA A 3 8.98 0.77 -2.12
N GLY A 4 8.76 0.59 -3.42
CA GLY A 4 7.63 1.19 -4.13
C GLY A 4 6.46 0.22 -4.20
N VAL A 5 5.31 0.60 -3.64
CA VAL A 5 4.07 -0.18 -3.69
C VAL A 5 3.05 0.58 -4.52
N VAL A 6 2.75 0.08 -5.71
CA VAL A 6 1.75 0.68 -6.61
C VAL A 6 0.37 0.12 -6.27
N VAL A 7 -0.58 1.00 -5.98
CA VAL A 7 -1.95 0.66 -5.60
C VAL A 7 -2.95 1.51 -6.35
N GLU A 8 -4.14 0.98 -6.60
CA GLU A 8 -5.25 1.79 -7.09
C GLU A 8 -5.64 2.84 -6.04
N GLN A 9 -6.09 4.02 -6.49
CA GLN A 9 -6.44 5.13 -5.60
C GLN A 9 -7.48 4.74 -4.54
N TRP A 10 -8.47 3.93 -4.90
CA TRP A 10 -9.48 3.46 -3.96
C TRP A 10 -8.91 2.55 -2.87
N LYS A 11 -7.82 1.82 -3.16
CA LYS A 11 -7.12 0.95 -2.19
C LYS A 11 -6.18 1.73 -1.27
N GLN A 12 -5.82 2.96 -1.62
CA GLN A 12 -4.79 3.74 -0.93
C GLN A 12 -5.08 3.85 0.57
N ALA A 13 -6.30 4.21 0.97
CA ALA A 13 -6.64 4.37 2.39
C ALA A 13 -6.44 3.10 3.21
N VAL A 14 -6.74 1.93 2.64
CA VAL A 14 -6.52 0.62 3.29
C VAL A 14 -5.03 0.37 3.46
N PHE A 15 -4.25 0.57 2.39
CA PHE A 15 -2.79 0.37 2.43
C PHE A 15 -2.09 1.31 3.41
N GLU A 16 -2.44 2.59 3.40
CA GLU A 16 -1.89 3.58 4.32
C GLU A 16 -2.18 3.23 5.78
N ARG A 17 -3.38 2.71 6.07
CA ARG A 17 -3.74 2.25 7.42
C ARG A 17 -2.86 1.07 7.85
N HIS A 18 -2.78 0.02 7.05
CA HIS A 18 -1.97 -1.17 7.34
C HIS A 18 -0.48 -0.82 7.53
N LEU A 19 0.06 0.05 6.67
CA LEU A 19 1.45 0.50 6.79
C LEU A 19 1.69 1.31 8.07
N ARG A 20 0.75 2.19 8.44
CA ARG A 20 0.85 2.99 9.67
C ARG A 20 0.72 2.13 10.92
N GLU A 21 -0.20 1.17 10.94
CA GLU A 21 -0.40 0.21 12.04
C GLU A 21 0.83 -0.68 12.23
N ALA A 22 1.50 -1.05 11.14
CA ALA A 22 2.76 -1.79 11.17
C ALA A 22 3.99 -0.91 11.47
N GLY A 23 3.82 0.41 11.70
CA GLY A 23 4.89 1.33 12.08
C GLY A 23 5.79 1.79 10.93
N TYR A 24 5.39 1.58 9.67
CA TYR A 24 6.18 2.03 8.53
C TYR A 24 6.01 3.52 8.24
N THR A 25 7.12 4.16 7.86
CA THR A 25 7.10 5.52 7.30
C THR A 25 6.95 5.43 5.78
N PHE A 26 6.00 6.17 5.21
CA PHE A 26 5.78 6.16 3.77
C PHE A 26 5.37 7.54 3.23
N THR A 27 5.54 7.72 1.92
CA THR A 27 5.03 8.88 1.17
C THR A 27 4.24 8.42 -0.04
N SER A 28 3.14 9.11 -0.37
CA SER A 28 2.32 8.82 -1.55
C SER A 28 2.68 9.76 -2.69
N HIS A 29 2.81 9.20 -3.89
CA HIS A 29 3.11 9.92 -5.13
C HIS A 29 2.16 9.46 -6.23
N ALA A 30 1.83 10.33 -7.19
CA ALA A 30 1.08 9.93 -8.36
C ALA A 30 1.83 8.83 -9.12
N ALA A 31 1.15 7.74 -9.48
CA ALA A 31 1.74 6.71 -10.33
C ALA A 31 1.72 7.16 -11.80
N PRO A 32 2.63 6.64 -12.65
CA PRO A 32 2.57 6.88 -14.11
C PRO A 32 1.35 6.21 -14.78
N VAL A 33 0.61 5.39 -14.04
CA VAL A 33 -0.58 4.68 -14.50
C VAL A 33 -1.82 5.40 -13.96
N PRO A 34 -2.86 5.64 -14.79
CA PRO A 34 -4.09 6.28 -14.34
C PRO A 34 -4.77 5.48 -13.21
N ASN A 35 -5.45 6.20 -12.32
CA ASN A 35 -6.17 5.67 -11.14
C ASN A 35 -5.29 4.90 -10.14
N CYS A 36 -3.97 5.05 -10.21
CA CYS A 36 -3.02 4.45 -9.28
C CYS A 36 -2.17 5.51 -8.58
N ASN A 37 -1.75 5.19 -7.36
CA ASN A 37 -0.75 5.91 -6.60
C ASN A 37 0.38 4.97 -6.18
N THR A 38 1.58 5.52 -6.05
CA THR A 38 2.76 4.78 -5.59
C THR A 38 3.10 5.21 -4.17
N LEU A 39 3.03 4.26 -3.24
CA LEU A 39 3.48 4.44 -1.87
C LEU A 39 4.97 4.08 -1.79
N LYS A 40 5.82 5.07 -1.50
CA LYS A 40 7.24 4.87 -1.21
C LYS A 40 7.40 4.61 0.27
N VAL A 41 7.64 3.36 0.65
CA VAL A 41 7.75 2.90 2.03
C VAL A 41 9.21 2.75 2.42
N GLN A 42 9.61 3.36 3.53
CA GLN A 42 10.91 3.10 4.14
C GLN A 42 10.83 1.78 4.92
N ALA A 43 11.55 0.77 4.43
CA ALA A 43 11.59 -0.55 5.04
C ALA A 43 13.04 -1.06 5.15
N THR A 44 13.33 -1.72 6.26
CA THR A 44 14.56 -2.48 6.48
C THR A 44 14.37 -3.95 6.13
N ASP A 45 13.15 -4.45 6.26
CA ASP A 45 12.74 -5.82 5.96
C ASP A 45 11.60 -5.83 4.93
N ILE A 46 11.88 -6.38 3.75
CA ILE A 46 10.93 -6.47 2.63
C ILE A 46 9.98 -7.66 2.80
N GLU A 47 10.39 -8.73 3.46
CA GLU A 47 9.51 -9.86 3.73
C GLU A 47 8.40 -9.45 4.70
N ALA A 48 8.75 -8.75 5.76
CA ALA A 48 7.77 -8.20 6.70
C ALA A 48 6.80 -7.22 6.01
N LEU A 49 7.33 -6.33 5.16
CA LEU A 49 6.51 -5.43 4.35
C LEU A 49 5.56 -6.21 3.41
N GLY A 50 6.05 -7.29 2.81
CA GLY A 50 5.28 -8.17 1.95
C GLY A 50 4.07 -8.79 2.66
N GLN A 51 4.19 -9.12 3.95
CA GLN A 51 3.06 -9.63 4.75
C GLN A 51 2.00 -8.55 4.98
N VAL A 52 2.42 -7.32 5.30
CA VAL A 52 1.50 -6.18 5.48
C VAL A 52 0.78 -5.84 4.17
N VAL A 53 1.49 -5.82 3.06
CA VAL A 53 0.91 -5.61 1.72
C VAL A 53 -0.11 -6.71 1.37
N LYS A 54 0.18 -7.98 1.69
CA LYS A 54 -0.76 -9.10 1.49
C LYS A 54 -2.01 -8.94 2.34
N ALA A 55 -1.89 -8.53 3.61
CA ALA A 55 -3.02 -8.27 4.49
C ALA A 55 -3.92 -7.14 3.95
N ALA A 56 -3.30 -6.03 3.50
CA ALA A 56 -4.02 -4.93 2.87
C ALA A 56 -4.74 -5.37 1.58
N GLN A 57 -4.10 -6.15 0.71
CA GLN A 57 -4.75 -6.70 -0.49
C GLN A 57 -5.94 -7.60 -0.12
N ALA A 58 -5.80 -8.47 0.88
CA ALA A 58 -6.86 -9.37 1.31
C ALA A 58 -8.08 -8.60 1.84
N GLU A 59 -7.88 -7.47 2.52
CA GLU A 59 -8.97 -6.59 2.94
C GLU A 59 -9.65 -5.90 1.75
N CYS A 60 -8.87 -5.32 0.83
CA CYS A 60 -9.43 -4.72 -0.38
C CYS A 60 -10.26 -5.75 -1.19
N HIS A 61 -9.82 -7.01 -1.23
CA HIS A 61 -10.55 -8.08 -1.90
C HIS A 61 -11.90 -8.38 -1.24
N LYS A 62 -11.98 -8.32 0.09
CA LYS A 62 -13.23 -8.50 0.84
C LYS A 62 -14.19 -7.31 0.68
N GLN A 63 -13.64 -6.10 0.59
CA GLN A 63 -14.43 -4.87 0.47
C GLN A 63 -15.06 -4.71 -0.92
N GLY A 64 -14.38 -5.26 -1.95
CA GLY A 64 -14.76 -5.04 -3.35
C GLY A 64 -14.35 -3.65 -3.82
N ALA A 65 -14.09 -3.51 -5.13
CA ALA A 65 -13.88 -2.19 -5.70
C ALA A 65 -15.20 -1.40 -5.63
N PRO A 66 -15.18 -0.11 -5.26
CA PRO A 66 -16.37 0.73 -5.35
C PRO A 66 -16.87 0.75 -6.80
N ALA A 67 -18.20 0.69 -6.96
CA ALA A 67 -18.89 0.65 -8.25
C ALA A 67 -18.82 1.99 -9.00
#